data_AF-A0A1E3VPB1-F1
#
_entry.id   AF-A0A1E3VPB1-F1
#
_cell.length_a   1.000
_cell.length_b   1.000
_cell.length_c   1.000
_cell.angle_alpha   90.00
_cell.angle_beta   90.00
_cell.angle_gamma   90.00
#
_symmetry.space_group_name_H-M   'P 1'
#
loop_
_entity.id
_entity.type
_entity.pdbx_description
1 polymer ?
#
loop_
_entity_poly.entity_id
_entity_poly.type
_entity_poly.pdbx_seq_one_letter_code
_entity_poly.pdbx_strand_id
1 'polypeptide(L)'
;MSGETPASDAKEIELKLVFDPEHASAVLAHPLLAAGDGGPPGQRVLESKERELLSVYYDTPDDLLRKAGVFLRVRSTGTGYVQTIKTARAESEFLERSEWECDLPTKSYDLSAAAGTALEPLLSDAVREGLGPRFETRFLRRTFLIDDGGSLIEVAVDQGDIVAGEARARVCELELELKSGTAAVLFGLAKRLAETVPLTLSVKTKAERGFDLLDGGEPEFEKALPVDIPPDETCANAFRIAARNCLRQVLANLHGTREGKAEALHQMRVGLRRMRAAVLLFGEVVDSPQRPRIAAELKWIASHLGTARDLDVFSSDIVAPHRAEYPDDPGWKAVEDRVREARAQAQRAAVEATGSARFRMALLDLGAWIEFGDWTHSDNPLAGKPVADYASAKLSRCAEAW
;
A
#
# COMPACT_ATOMS: atom_id res chain seq x y z
N MET A 1 -7.14 39.80 -16.98
CA MET A 1 -8.24 38.82 -17.07
C MET A 1 -7.79 37.61 -16.28
N SER A 2 -8.28 37.50 -15.05
CA SER A 2 -8.06 36.38 -14.14
C SER A 2 -8.80 35.17 -14.67
N GLY A 3 -8.08 34.22 -15.26
CA GLY A 3 -8.61 32.91 -15.60
C GLY A 3 -8.72 32.10 -14.31
N GLU A 4 -9.93 32.01 -13.75
CA GLU A 4 -10.26 30.96 -12.79
C GLU A 4 -10.06 29.62 -13.50
N THR A 5 -8.96 28.95 -13.19
CA THR A 5 -8.84 27.51 -13.43
C THR A 5 -9.32 26.87 -12.14
N PRO A 6 -10.49 26.20 -12.10
CA PRO A 6 -10.90 25.51 -10.90
C PRO A 6 -9.93 24.34 -10.73
N ALA A 7 -9.01 24.45 -9.76
CA ALA A 7 -8.33 23.27 -9.25
C ALA A 7 -9.44 22.33 -8.76
N SER A 8 -9.60 21.17 -9.40
CA SER A 8 -10.56 20.20 -8.88
C SER A 8 -9.94 19.62 -7.62
N ASP A 9 -10.46 20.05 -6.47
CA ASP A 9 -10.15 19.48 -5.16
C ASP A 9 -10.86 18.11 -5.07
N ALA A 10 -10.36 17.13 -5.82
CA ALA A 10 -10.98 15.82 -5.93
C ALA A 10 -10.26 14.87 -4.97
N LYS A 11 -10.96 14.47 -3.91
CA LYS A 11 -10.60 13.25 -3.19
C LYS A 11 -10.92 12.07 -4.09
N GLU A 12 -9.88 11.40 -4.57
CA GLU A 12 -10.03 10.17 -5.34
C GLU A 12 -10.03 8.97 -4.39
N ILE A 13 -10.90 7.99 -4.63
CA ILE A 13 -10.91 6.72 -3.90
C ILE A 13 -10.42 5.63 -4.86
N GLU A 14 -9.24 5.10 -4.61
CA GLU A 14 -8.64 4.08 -5.46
C GLU A 14 -8.03 2.89 -4.69
N LEU A 15 -8.02 1.73 -5.34
CA LEU A 15 -7.34 0.52 -4.87
C LEU A 15 -6.27 0.13 -5.89
N LYS A 16 -5.02 -0.03 -5.44
CA LYS A 16 -3.89 -0.39 -6.29
C LYS A 16 -3.47 -1.84 -6.12
N LEU A 17 -3.31 -2.53 -7.24
CA LEU A 17 -2.80 -3.89 -7.35
C LEU A 17 -1.56 -3.90 -8.25
N VAL A 18 -0.63 -4.81 -7.99
CA VAL A 18 0.55 -5.07 -8.83
C VAL A 18 0.56 -6.52 -9.29
N PHE A 19 1.19 -6.75 -10.44
CA PHE A 19 1.36 -8.08 -11.02
C PHE A 19 2.71 -8.21 -11.72
N ASP A 20 3.22 -9.43 -11.80
CA ASP A 20 4.46 -9.69 -12.54
C ASP A 20 4.23 -9.54 -14.05
N PRO A 21 5.22 -9.06 -14.83
CA PRO A 21 5.07 -8.80 -16.26
C PRO A 21 4.55 -9.99 -17.07
N GLU A 22 4.84 -11.21 -16.65
CA GLU A 22 4.35 -12.45 -17.28
C GLU A 22 2.82 -12.61 -17.23
N HIS A 23 2.14 -11.92 -16.31
CA HIS A 23 0.70 -11.96 -16.16
C HIS A 23 -0.03 -10.85 -16.91
N ALA A 24 0.69 -9.92 -17.55
CA ALA A 24 0.12 -8.75 -18.23
C ALA A 24 -0.96 -9.13 -19.27
N SER A 25 -0.70 -10.14 -20.10
CA SER A 25 -1.67 -10.61 -21.10
C SER A 25 -2.91 -11.23 -20.45
N ALA A 26 -2.75 -11.96 -19.34
CA ALA A 26 -3.86 -12.55 -18.61
C ALA A 26 -4.74 -11.48 -17.93
N VAL A 27 -4.12 -10.42 -17.38
CA VAL A 27 -4.84 -9.25 -16.85
C VAL A 27 -5.69 -8.59 -17.95
N LEU A 28 -5.07 -8.24 -19.08
CA LEU A 28 -5.74 -7.53 -20.16
C LEU A 28 -6.83 -8.37 -20.86
N ALA A 29 -6.68 -9.69 -20.87
CA ALA A 29 -7.65 -10.62 -21.44
C ALA A 29 -8.69 -11.11 -20.40
N HIS A 30 -8.67 -10.58 -19.18
CA HIS A 30 -9.57 -11.03 -18.13
C HIS A 30 -11.04 -10.82 -18.53
N PRO A 31 -11.94 -11.81 -18.36
CA PRO A 31 -13.34 -11.69 -18.78
C PRO A 31 -14.07 -10.47 -18.21
N LEU A 32 -13.75 -10.05 -16.98
CA LEU A 32 -14.32 -8.84 -16.35
C LEU A 32 -13.89 -7.52 -17.02
N LEU A 33 -12.85 -7.53 -17.86
CA LEU A 33 -12.39 -6.38 -18.64
C LEU A 33 -12.72 -6.50 -20.14
N ALA A 34 -13.31 -7.63 -20.56
CA ALA A 34 -13.70 -7.84 -21.94
C ALA A 34 -14.94 -6.99 -22.28
N ALA A 35 -14.94 -6.38 -23.47
CA ALA A 35 -16.05 -5.53 -23.91
C ALA A 35 -17.37 -6.32 -24.05
N GLY A 36 -18.48 -5.68 -23.66
CA GLY A 36 -19.84 -6.19 -23.83
C GLY A 36 -20.48 -6.75 -22.55
N ASP A 37 -21.58 -7.48 -22.72
CA ASP A 37 -22.41 -8.04 -21.63
C ASP A 37 -21.92 -9.43 -21.13
N GLY A 38 -20.68 -9.81 -21.48
CA GLY A 38 -20.09 -11.11 -21.13
C GLY A 38 -19.60 -11.23 -19.69
N GLY A 39 -19.74 -10.17 -18.89
CA GLY A 39 -19.43 -10.16 -17.47
C GLY A 39 -20.48 -10.88 -16.61
N PRO A 40 -20.26 -10.96 -15.28
CA PRO A 40 -21.28 -11.38 -14.33
C PRO A 40 -22.57 -10.56 -14.50
N PRO A 41 -23.74 -11.12 -14.17
CA PRO A 41 -25.00 -10.37 -14.21
C PRO A 41 -24.90 -9.04 -13.45
N GLY A 42 -25.24 -7.95 -14.14
CA GLY A 42 -25.18 -6.60 -13.58
C GLY A 42 -23.83 -5.89 -13.70
N GLN A 43 -22.82 -6.52 -14.32
CA GLN A 43 -21.56 -5.88 -14.68
C GLN A 43 -21.45 -5.69 -16.19
N ARG A 44 -21.02 -4.51 -16.63
CA ARG A 44 -20.78 -4.18 -18.04
C ARG A 44 -19.59 -3.24 -18.22
N VAL A 45 -18.81 -3.46 -19.27
CA VAL A 45 -17.76 -2.53 -19.70
C VAL A 45 -18.39 -1.49 -20.64
N LEU A 46 -18.41 -0.23 -20.22
CA LEU A 46 -19.01 0.88 -20.94
C LEU A 46 -18.08 1.45 -22.01
N GLU A 47 -16.79 1.55 -21.70
CA GLU A 47 -15.79 2.16 -22.56
C GLU A 47 -14.43 1.52 -22.29
N SER A 48 -13.58 1.46 -23.32
CA SER A 48 -12.15 1.20 -23.15
C SER A 48 -11.32 2.18 -23.97
N LYS A 49 -10.20 2.64 -23.41
CA LYS A 49 -9.26 3.56 -24.05
C LYS A 49 -7.84 3.10 -23.81
N GLU A 50 -6.95 3.45 -24.73
CA GLU A 50 -5.52 3.20 -24.59
C GLU A 50 -4.75 4.49 -24.87
N ARG A 51 -3.76 4.79 -24.02
CA ARG A 51 -2.94 6.01 -24.11
C ARG A 51 -1.52 5.74 -23.63
N GLU A 52 -0.54 6.31 -24.32
CA GLU A 52 0.81 6.43 -23.78
C GLU A 52 0.86 7.62 -22.82
N LEU A 53 1.36 7.40 -21.61
CA LEU A 53 1.51 8.43 -20.59
C LEU A 53 2.99 8.64 -20.29
N LEU A 54 3.43 9.88 -20.44
CA LEU A 54 4.74 10.38 -20.05
C LEU A 54 4.55 11.43 -18.96
N SER A 55 5.15 11.23 -17.79
CA SER A 55 5.16 12.22 -16.71
C SER A 55 6.58 12.48 -16.24
N VAL A 56 6.91 13.75 -15.99
CA VAL A 56 8.16 14.17 -15.32
C VAL A 56 7.80 14.56 -13.90
N TYR A 57 8.54 14.02 -12.93
CA TYR A 57 8.41 14.36 -11.52
C TYR A 57 9.48 15.37 -11.12
N TYR A 58 9.09 16.33 -10.28
CA TYR A 58 9.92 17.45 -9.87
C TYR A 58 10.10 17.49 -8.36
N ASP A 59 11.31 17.79 -7.92
CA ASP A 59 11.65 18.10 -6.53
C ASP A 59 12.96 18.90 -6.51
N THR A 60 13.31 19.43 -5.34
CA THR A 60 14.62 20.01 -5.04
C THR A 60 15.70 18.94 -4.92
N PRO A 61 17.00 19.27 -5.06
CA PRO A 61 18.09 18.32 -4.81
C PRO A 61 18.07 17.67 -3.42
N ASP A 62 17.50 18.37 -2.43
CA ASP A 62 17.39 17.91 -1.04
C ASP A 62 16.06 17.20 -0.73
N ASP A 63 15.25 16.86 -1.75
CA ASP A 63 13.98 16.11 -1.62
C ASP A 63 12.95 16.79 -0.69
N LEU A 64 12.92 18.13 -0.66
CA LEU A 64 12.04 18.89 0.23
C LEU A 64 10.55 18.55 0.06
N LEU A 65 10.07 18.31 -1.17
CA LEU A 65 8.66 18.00 -1.42
C LEU A 65 8.35 16.56 -0.96
N ARG A 66 9.18 15.59 -1.38
CA ARG A 66 9.08 14.19 -0.95
C ARG A 66 9.10 14.04 0.56
N LYS A 67 10.03 14.72 1.26
CA LYS A 67 10.13 14.69 2.73
C LYS A 67 8.86 15.22 3.42
N ALA A 68 8.13 16.11 2.76
CA ALA A 68 6.83 16.61 3.21
C ALA A 68 5.64 15.75 2.75
N GLY A 69 5.88 14.66 2.01
CA GLY A 69 4.84 13.80 1.46
C GLY A 69 4.04 14.42 0.31
N VAL A 70 4.62 15.42 -0.37
CA VAL A 70 4.02 16.12 -1.52
C VAL A 70 4.78 15.74 -2.79
N PHE A 71 4.05 15.51 -3.88
CA PHE A 71 4.61 15.10 -5.15
C PHE A 71 4.09 16.01 -6.27
N LEU A 72 5.01 16.60 -7.03
CA LEU A 72 4.70 17.42 -8.19
C LEU A 72 5.09 16.69 -9.47
N ARG A 73 4.16 16.58 -10.42
CA ARG A 73 4.45 16.07 -11.76
C ARG A 73 3.85 16.95 -12.84
N VAL A 74 4.45 16.90 -14.03
CA VAL A 74 3.83 17.36 -15.27
C VAL A 74 3.70 16.18 -16.22
N ARG A 75 2.49 15.91 -16.67
CA ARG A 75 2.14 14.83 -17.59
C ARG A 75 1.86 15.38 -18.99
N SER A 76 2.40 14.73 -20.01
CA SER A 76 1.99 14.96 -21.40
C SER A 76 0.69 14.21 -21.70
N THR A 77 -0.30 14.89 -22.27
CA THR A 77 -1.60 14.29 -22.67
C THR A 77 -1.72 14.09 -24.18
N GLY A 78 -0.67 14.37 -24.94
CA GLY A 78 -0.65 14.34 -26.41
C GLY A 78 -1.21 15.62 -27.05
N THR A 79 -2.21 16.25 -26.43
CA THR A 79 -2.79 17.53 -26.87
C THR A 79 -2.40 18.73 -25.99
N GLY A 80 -1.72 18.47 -24.86
CA GLY A 80 -1.28 19.49 -23.92
C GLY A 80 -0.51 18.87 -22.76
N TYR A 81 -0.51 19.56 -21.63
CA TYR A 81 0.14 19.13 -20.41
C TYR A 81 -0.78 19.31 -19.21
N VAL A 82 -0.67 18.43 -18.22
CA VAL A 82 -1.39 18.53 -16.96
C VAL A 82 -0.37 18.54 -15.84
N GLN A 83 -0.37 19.58 -15.02
CA GLN A 83 0.30 19.58 -13.74
C GLN A 83 -0.56 18.87 -12.72
N THR A 84 0.07 18.03 -11.90
CA THR A 84 -0.59 17.38 -10.78
C THR A 84 0.23 17.59 -9.52
N ILE A 85 -0.42 18.04 -8.46
CA ILE A 85 0.10 18.02 -7.09
C ILE A 85 -0.64 16.91 -6.35
N LYS A 86 0.10 15.98 -5.73
CA LYS A 86 -0.47 14.88 -4.93
C LYS A 86 0.09 14.89 -3.53
N THR A 87 -0.71 14.50 -2.55
CA THR A 87 -0.20 14.06 -1.25
C THR A 87 -0.20 12.55 -1.16
N ALA A 88 0.86 11.96 -0.62
CA ALA A 88 0.83 10.60 -0.09
C ALA A 88 1.00 10.67 1.43
N ARG A 89 -0.04 11.11 2.14
CA ARG A 89 -0.04 11.04 3.60
C ARG A 89 -0.42 9.63 4.04
N ALA A 90 0.60 8.88 4.42
CA ALA A 90 0.51 7.47 4.74
C ALA A 90 -0.27 7.13 6.03
N GLU A 91 -0.71 8.13 6.79
CA GLU A 91 -1.35 7.96 8.10
C GLU A 91 -2.87 7.72 8.00
N SER A 92 -3.55 8.30 7.00
CA SER A 92 -5.03 8.29 6.93
C SER A 92 -5.62 7.70 5.65
N GLU A 93 -4.89 7.62 4.54
CA GLU A 93 -5.54 7.43 3.23
C GLU A 93 -5.08 6.13 2.52
N PHE A 94 -5.64 4.98 2.93
CA PHE A 94 -5.38 3.70 2.26
C PHE A 94 -6.03 3.64 0.87
N LEU A 95 -7.23 4.21 0.74
CA LEU A 95 -7.95 4.36 -0.53
C LEU A 95 -8.00 5.80 -1.03
N GLU A 96 -8.12 6.76 -0.11
CA GLU A 96 -8.24 8.17 -0.47
C GLU A 96 -6.89 8.73 -0.95
N ARG A 97 -6.92 9.69 -1.88
CA ARG A 97 -5.78 10.54 -2.19
C ARG A 97 -6.28 11.94 -2.47
N SER A 98 -5.60 12.94 -1.92
CA SER A 98 -5.81 14.33 -2.31
C SER A 98 -4.93 14.69 -3.51
N GLU A 99 -5.57 15.14 -4.59
CA GLU A 99 -4.94 15.47 -5.85
C GLU A 99 -5.50 16.78 -6.41
N TRP A 100 -4.61 17.63 -6.92
CA TRP A 100 -4.96 18.88 -7.59
C TRP A 100 -4.37 18.85 -8.99
N GLU A 101 -5.24 18.97 -10.00
CA GLU A 101 -4.83 19.02 -11.40
C GLU A 101 -5.04 20.42 -12.00
N CYS A 102 -4.13 20.82 -12.88
CA CYS A 102 -4.19 22.08 -13.61
C CYS A 102 -3.63 21.87 -15.04
N ASP A 103 -4.41 22.27 -16.04
CA ASP A 103 -3.95 22.27 -17.44
C ASP A 103 -2.84 23.31 -17.65
N LEU A 104 -1.78 22.90 -18.33
CA LEU A 104 -0.63 23.73 -18.65
C LEU A 104 -0.52 23.95 -20.17
N PRO A 105 -0.18 25.18 -20.60
CA PRO A 105 0.06 25.46 -22.02
C PRO A 105 1.39 24.91 -22.53
N THR A 106 2.32 24.57 -21.62
CA THR A 106 3.66 24.05 -21.94
C THR A 106 4.07 22.93 -20.98
N LYS A 107 5.19 22.27 -21.26
CA LYS A 107 5.74 21.20 -20.40
C LYS A 107 6.34 21.68 -19.07
N SER A 108 6.43 23.00 -18.86
CA SER A 108 7.01 23.59 -17.66
C SER A 108 5.95 23.67 -16.57
N TYR A 109 6.31 23.30 -15.34
CA TYR A 109 5.43 23.46 -14.18
C TYR A 109 5.11 24.94 -13.91
N ASP A 110 3.97 25.19 -13.27
CA ASP A 110 3.52 26.52 -12.85
C ASP A 110 3.28 26.51 -11.33
N LEU A 111 4.13 27.23 -10.59
CA LEU A 111 4.02 27.34 -9.13
C LEU A 111 2.88 28.24 -8.67
N SER A 112 2.26 29.03 -9.55
CA SER A 112 1.07 29.80 -9.19
C SER A 112 -0.13 28.88 -8.91
N ALA A 113 -0.18 27.70 -9.55
CA ALA A 113 -1.17 26.65 -9.30
C ALA A 113 -0.97 25.91 -7.96
N ALA A 114 0.01 26.31 -7.14
CA ALA A 114 0.17 25.76 -5.80
C ALA A 114 -0.86 26.31 -4.80
N ALA A 115 -1.43 27.50 -5.05
CA ALA A 115 -2.35 28.15 -4.13
C ALA A 115 -3.56 27.24 -3.80
N GLY A 116 -3.86 27.07 -2.51
CA GLY A 116 -4.91 26.18 -2.02
C GLY A 116 -4.56 24.70 -2.03
N THR A 117 -3.34 24.32 -2.42
CA THR A 117 -2.90 22.92 -2.47
C THR A 117 -1.88 22.61 -1.36
N ALA A 118 -1.53 21.34 -1.19
CA ALA A 118 -0.47 20.92 -0.28
C ALA A 118 0.92 21.46 -0.63
N LEU A 119 1.14 21.98 -1.84
CA LEU A 119 2.42 22.56 -2.25
C LEU A 119 2.61 23.99 -1.72
N GLU A 120 1.53 24.77 -1.54
CA GLU A 120 1.59 26.16 -1.07
C GLU A 120 2.47 26.37 0.18
N PRO A 121 2.28 25.63 1.29
CA PRO A 121 3.08 25.83 2.50
C PRO A 121 4.56 25.46 2.33
N LEU A 122 4.94 24.77 1.25
CA LEU A 122 6.31 24.35 0.98
C LEU A 122 7.08 25.32 0.08
N LEU A 123 6.41 26.32 -0.53
CA LEU A 123 7.03 27.24 -1.51
C LEU A 123 7.95 28.32 -0.90
N SER A 124 8.97 27.88 -0.18
CA SER A 124 10.13 28.68 0.24
C SER A 124 11.01 29.07 -0.95
N ASP A 125 11.92 30.04 -0.76
CA ASP A 125 12.90 30.45 -1.79
C ASP A 125 13.74 29.25 -2.26
N ALA A 126 14.17 28.37 -1.34
CA ALA A 126 14.89 27.15 -1.66
C ALA A 126 14.11 26.21 -2.58
N VAL A 127 12.79 26.08 -2.38
CA VAL A 127 11.93 25.28 -3.27
C VAL A 127 11.75 25.97 -4.63
N ARG A 128 11.51 27.28 -4.65
CA ARG A 128 11.30 28.05 -5.89
C ARG A 128 12.54 28.04 -6.80
N GLU A 129 13.72 28.14 -6.22
CA GLU A 129 14.99 28.17 -6.93
C GLU A 129 15.54 26.76 -7.23
N GLY A 130 15.27 25.79 -6.36
CA GLY A 130 15.85 24.45 -6.42
C GLY A 130 15.02 23.42 -7.19
N LEU A 131 13.73 23.68 -7.47
CA LEU A 131 12.87 22.72 -8.16
C LEU A 131 13.42 22.34 -9.54
N GLY A 132 13.58 21.04 -9.78
CA GLY A 132 14.07 20.52 -11.05
C GLY A 132 13.54 19.10 -11.33
N PRO A 133 13.68 18.61 -12.58
CA PRO A 133 13.25 17.27 -12.94
C PRO A 133 14.10 16.21 -12.22
N ARG A 134 13.45 15.16 -11.72
CA ARG A 134 14.11 14.11 -10.93
C ARG A 134 14.06 12.75 -11.60
N PHE A 135 12.88 12.33 -12.04
CA PHE A 135 12.67 11.08 -12.77
C PHE A 135 11.44 11.19 -13.67
N GLU A 136 11.29 10.21 -14.54
CA GLU A 136 10.18 10.12 -15.47
C GLU A 136 9.41 8.82 -15.28
N THR A 137 8.12 8.84 -15.58
CA THR A 137 7.32 7.62 -15.76
C THR A 137 6.80 7.56 -17.19
N ARG A 138 6.93 6.39 -17.82
CA ARG A 138 6.61 6.13 -19.21
C ARG A 138 5.87 4.81 -19.30
N PHE A 139 4.56 4.83 -19.52
CA PHE A 139 3.77 3.60 -19.58
C PHE A 139 2.58 3.71 -20.53
N LEU A 140 2.20 2.56 -21.06
CA LEU A 140 0.95 2.37 -21.77
C LEU A 140 -0.13 2.13 -20.72
N ARG A 141 -1.13 3.01 -20.66
CA ARG A 141 -2.33 2.85 -19.84
C ARG A 141 -3.48 2.38 -20.71
N ARG A 142 -4.09 1.25 -20.35
CA ARG A 142 -5.40 0.85 -20.85
C ARG A 142 -6.44 1.04 -19.77
N THR A 143 -7.43 1.90 -20.02
CA THR A 143 -8.54 2.14 -19.10
C THR A 143 -9.81 1.41 -19.56
N PHE A 144 -10.59 0.97 -18.59
CA PHE A 144 -11.89 0.37 -18.77
C PHE A 144 -12.86 1.05 -17.81
N LEU A 145 -13.91 1.68 -18.33
CA LEU A 145 -15.00 2.19 -17.49
C LEU A 145 -16.01 1.07 -17.29
N ILE A 146 -16.18 0.62 -16.06
CA ILE A 146 -17.04 -0.51 -15.69
C ILE A 146 -18.19 -0.01 -14.84
N ASP A 147 -19.40 -0.42 -15.19
CA ASP A 147 -20.57 -0.36 -14.31
C ASP A 147 -20.72 -1.72 -13.65
N ASP A 148 -20.61 -1.76 -12.31
CA ASP A 148 -20.75 -2.95 -11.49
C ASP A 148 -21.88 -2.72 -10.48
N GLY A 149 -23.08 -3.20 -10.84
CA GLY A 149 -24.26 -3.04 -9.99
C GLY A 149 -24.66 -1.58 -9.73
N GLY A 150 -24.41 -0.67 -10.69
CA GLY A 150 -24.71 0.75 -10.59
C GLY A 150 -23.58 1.61 -10.00
N SER A 151 -22.47 0.99 -9.56
CA SER A 151 -21.24 1.73 -9.21
C SER A 151 -20.35 1.83 -10.44
N LEU A 152 -19.84 3.04 -10.72
CA LEU A 152 -18.92 3.29 -11.83
C LEU A 152 -17.47 3.24 -11.33
N ILE A 153 -16.68 2.39 -11.97
CA ILE A 153 -15.29 2.12 -11.62
C ILE A 153 -14.44 2.32 -12.88
N GLU A 154 -13.39 3.14 -12.81
CA GLU A 154 -12.34 3.14 -13.82
C GLU A 154 -11.27 2.11 -13.42
N VAL A 155 -11.06 1.11 -14.26
CA VAL A 155 -9.95 0.16 -14.14
C VAL A 155 -8.84 0.61 -15.07
N ALA A 156 -7.67 0.96 -14.53
CA ALA A 156 -6.50 1.32 -15.33
C ALA A 156 -5.41 0.26 -15.20
N VAL A 157 -5.01 -0.34 -16.32
CA VAL A 157 -3.88 -1.27 -16.40
C VAL A 157 -2.68 -0.53 -16.99
N ASP A 158 -1.62 -0.41 -16.21
CA ASP A 158 -0.40 0.29 -16.60
C ASP A 158 0.77 -0.67 -16.83
N GLN A 159 1.43 -0.51 -17.97
CA GLN A 159 2.61 -1.28 -18.35
C GLN A 159 3.68 -0.36 -18.93
N GLY A 160 4.85 -0.32 -18.28
CA GLY A 160 5.94 0.54 -18.72
C GLY A 160 7.01 0.67 -17.66
N ASP A 161 7.60 1.83 -17.48
CA ASP A 161 8.76 1.99 -16.61
C ASP A 161 8.81 3.34 -15.90
N ILE A 162 9.49 3.34 -14.77
CA ILE A 162 10.02 4.52 -14.09
C ILE A 162 11.50 4.62 -14.45
N VAL A 163 11.97 5.80 -14.84
CA VAL A 163 13.32 6.04 -15.35
C VAL A 163 13.95 7.20 -14.57
N ALA A 164 15.08 6.94 -13.93
CA ALA A 164 15.87 7.91 -13.17
C ALA A 164 17.33 7.85 -13.66
N GLY A 165 17.70 8.71 -14.61
CA GLY A 165 18.99 8.62 -15.30
C GLY A 165 19.12 7.29 -16.05
N GLU A 166 20.13 6.49 -15.70
CA GLU A 166 20.33 5.14 -16.26
C GLU A 166 19.54 4.04 -15.51
N ALA A 167 19.04 4.35 -14.30
CA ALA A 167 18.28 3.40 -13.50
C ALA A 167 16.84 3.29 -14.00
N ARG A 168 16.28 2.07 -13.93
CA ARG A 168 14.94 1.75 -14.43
C ARG A 168 14.22 0.77 -13.51
N ALA A 169 12.94 1.05 -13.23
CA ALA A 169 12.04 0.14 -12.53
C ALA A 169 10.79 -0.15 -13.36
N ARG A 170 10.39 -1.43 -13.47
CA ARG A 170 9.24 -1.88 -14.27
C ARG A 170 7.92 -1.51 -13.58
N VAL A 171 6.96 -0.99 -14.33
CA VAL A 171 5.59 -0.73 -13.90
C VAL A 171 4.67 -1.77 -14.52
N CYS A 172 4.02 -2.57 -13.68
CA CYS A 172 2.96 -3.51 -14.02
C CYS A 172 1.92 -3.46 -12.89
N GLU A 173 0.90 -2.61 -13.07
CA GLU A 173 -0.09 -2.34 -12.03
C GLU A 173 -1.50 -2.19 -12.59
N LEU A 174 -2.47 -2.47 -11.74
CA LEU A 174 -3.89 -2.32 -11.98
C LEU A 174 -4.46 -1.40 -10.89
N GLU A 175 -4.98 -0.25 -11.29
CA GLU A 175 -5.66 0.70 -10.40
C GLU A 175 -7.18 0.57 -10.60
N LEU A 176 -7.93 0.54 -9.51
CA LEU A 176 -9.40 0.57 -9.49
C LEU A 176 -9.82 1.88 -8.84
N GLU A 177 -10.32 2.84 -9.61
CA GLU A 177 -10.75 4.14 -9.13
C GLU A 177 -12.29 4.22 -9.11
N LEU A 178 -12.87 4.63 -7.99
CA LEU A 178 -14.32 4.84 -7.88
C LEU A 178 -14.70 6.19 -8.50
N LYS A 179 -15.50 6.18 -9.57
CA LYS A 179 -16.06 7.41 -10.16
C LYS A 179 -17.41 7.77 -9.55
N SER A 180 -18.23 6.77 -9.20
CA SER A 180 -19.47 6.96 -8.43
C SER A 180 -19.94 5.65 -7.78
N GLY A 181 -20.66 5.72 -6.66
CA GLY A 181 -21.22 4.55 -5.97
C GLY A 181 -20.57 4.31 -4.62
N THR A 182 -20.43 3.03 -4.22
CA THR A 182 -19.85 2.67 -2.91
C THR A 182 -18.44 2.11 -3.06
N ALA A 183 -17.50 2.55 -2.23
CA ALA A 183 -16.09 2.13 -2.31
C ALA A 183 -15.86 0.63 -2.02
N ALA A 184 -16.80 -0.04 -1.34
CA ALA A 184 -16.75 -1.48 -1.10
C ALA A 184 -16.69 -2.31 -2.39
N VAL A 185 -17.24 -1.79 -3.49
CA VAL A 185 -17.22 -2.46 -4.80
C VAL A 185 -15.79 -2.70 -5.31
N LEU A 186 -14.84 -1.81 -4.97
CA LEU A 186 -13.46 -1.89 -5.45
C LEU A 186 -12.79 -3.19 -4.97
N PHE A 187 -12.98 -3.54 -3.68
CA PHE A 187 -12.48 -4.80 -3.14
C PHE A 187 -13.21 -6.02 -3.71
N GLY A 188 -14.52 -5.89 -3.98
CA GLY A 188 -15.29 -6.95 -4.64
C GLY A 188 -14.73 -7.29 -6.01
N LEU A 189 -14.52 -6.26 -6.85
CA LEU A 189 -13.92 -6.40 -8.17
C LEU A 189 -12.47 -6.90 -8.10
N ALA A 190 -11.64 -6.34 -7.21
CA ALA A 190 -10.26 -6.77 -7.00
C ALA A 190 -10.16 -8.27 -6.69
N LYS A 191 -11.03 -8.79 -5.81
CA LYS A 191 -11.06 -10.22 -5.47
C LYS A 191 -11.43 -11.09 -6.65
N ARG A 192 -12.49 -10.75 -7.40
CA ARG A 192 -12.88 -11.51 -8.60
C ARG A 192 -11.81 -11.51 -9.69
N LEU A 193 -11.08 -10.40 -9.87
CA LEU A 193 -9.92 -10.35 -10.76
C LEU A 193 -8.78 -11.25 -10.26
N ALA A 194 -8.53 -11.22 -8.95
CA ALA A 194 -7.42 -11.93 -8.33
C ALA A 194 -7.65 -13.44 -8.13
N GLU A 195 -8.87 -13.93 -8.38
CA GLU A 195 -9.21 -15.36 -8.40
C GLU A 195 -8.49 -16.11 -9.53
N THR A 196 -8.29 -15.46 -10.68
CA THR A 196 -7.68 -16.10 -11.86
C THR A 196 -6.33 -15.54 -12.25
N VAL A 197 -5.96 -14.36 -11.73
CA VAL A 197 -4.69 -13.69 -12.00
C VAL A 197 -4.00 -13.31 -10.68
N PRO A 198 -2.68 -13.51 -10.51
CA PRO A 198 -2.02 -13.24 -9.23
C PRO A 198 -1.78 -11.74 -9.01
N LEU A 199 -2.84 -11.03 -8.63
CA LEU A 199 -2.84 -9.61 -8.29
C LEU A 199 -2.53 -9.42 -6.80
N THR A 200 -1.50 -8.62 -6.50
CA THR A 200 -1.09 -8.32 -5.12
C THR A 200 -1.44 -6.89 -4.76
N LEU A 201 -2.10 -6.68 -3.62
CA LEU A 201 -2.38 -5.35 -3.08
C LEU A 201 -1.10 -4.54 -2.90
N SER A 202 -1.11 -3.27 -3.28
CA SER A 202 0.05 -2.38 -3.15
C SER A 202 -0.34 -1.05 -2.53
N VAL A 203 0.56 -0.52 -1.71
CA VAL A 203 0.42 0.79 -1.04
C VAL A 203 1.41 1.83 -1.58
N LYS A 204 2.39 1.41 -2.38
CA LYS A 204 3.38 2.31 -2.96
C LYS A 204 2.84 2.96 -4.23
N THR A 205 2.93 4.27 -4.28
CA THR A 205 2.68 5.07 -5.48
C THR A 205 3.84 4.97 -6.46
N LYS A 206 3.60 5.27 -7.74
CA LYS A 206 4.68 5.42 -8.73
C LYS A 206 5.68 6.51 -8.34
N ALA A 207 5.21 7.52 -7.58
CA ALA A 207 6.06 8.60 -7.11
C ALA A 207 7.06 8.09 -6.06
N GLU A 208 6.58 7.40 -5.02
CA GLU A 208 7.43 6.73 -4.02
C GLU A 208 8.44 5.80 -4.68
N ARG A 209 7.99 4.95 -5.61
CA ARG A 209 8.88 4.02 -6.34
C ARG A 209 9.94 4.72 -7.20
N GLY A 210 9.64 5.90 -7.74
CA GLY A 210 10.61 6.69 -8.48
C GLY A 210 11.68 7.32 -7.61
N PHE A 211 11.34 7.71 -6.38
CA PHE A 211 12.31 8.15 -5.40
C PHE A 211 13.11 7.00 -4.80
N ASP A 212 12.49 5.85 -4.55
CA ASP A 212 13.22 4.62 -4.19
C ASP A 212 14.29 4.32 -5.27
N LEU A 213 13.93 4.42 -6.56
CA LEU A 213 14.87 4.22 -7.67
C LEU A 213 16.03 5.23 -7.66
N LEU A 214 15.78 6.49 -7.29
CA LEU A 214 16.82 7.51 -7.11
C LEU A 214 17.74 7.21 -5.92
N ASP A 215 17.20 6.60 -4.87
CA ASP A 215 17.93 6.20 -3.66
C ASP A 215 18.70 4.88 -3.85
N GLY A 216 18.69 4.30 -5.05
CA GLY A 216 19.42 3.07 -5.39
C GLY A 216 18.56 1.81 -5.54
N GLY A 217 17.23 1.93 -5.50
CA GLY A 217 16.28 0.84 -5.66
C GLY A 217 15.28 0.75 -4.51
N GLU A 218 14.42 -0.28 -4.52
CA GLU A 218 13.48 -0.48 -3.42
C GLU A 218 14.23 -0.64 -2.08
N PRO A 219 13.75 0.01 -0.99
CA PRO A 219 14.38 -0.09 0.31
C PRO A 219 14.39 -1.54 0.78
N GLU A 220 15.46 -1.95 1.45
CA GLU A 220 15.58 -3.34 1.94
C GLU A 220 14.45 -3.72 2.90
N PHE A 221 13.92 -2.76 3.65
CA PHE A 221 12.80 -2.91 4.56
C PHE A 221 12.18 -1.55 4.90
N GLU A 222 10.94 -1.56 5.39
CA GLU A 222 10.25 -0.38 5.89
C GLU A 222 9.70 -0.60 7.30
N LYS A 223 9.87 0.40 8.16
CA LYS A 223 9.30 0.38 9.51
C LYS A 223 7.86 0.89 9.49
N ALA A 224 7.17 0.69 10.61
CA ALA A 224 5.93 1.41 10.88
C ALA A 224 6.18 2.93 10.81
N LEU A 225 5.28 3.64 10.15
CA LEU A 225 5.30 5.10 10.20
C LEU A 225 4.75 5.58 11.54
N PRO A 226 5.23 6.72 12.06
CA PRO A 226 4.57 7.40 13.16
C PRO A 226 3.08 7.59 12.84
N VAL A 227 2.25 7.52 13.87
CA VAL A 227 0.82 7.75 13.76
C VAL A 227 0.44 8.65 14.91
N ASP A 228 -0.12 9.80 14.61
CA ASP A 228 -0.78 10.64 15.60
C ASP A 228 -2.29 10.40 15.54
N ILE A 229 -2.90 10.06 16.68
CA ILE A 229 -4.34 9.87 16.78
C ILE A 229 -4.86 10.90 17.78
N PRO A 230 -5.64 11.90 17.32
CA PRO A 230 -6.21 12.91 18.22
C PRO A 230 -6.99 12.25 19.36
N PRO A 231 -6.89 12.75 20.62
CA PRO A 231 -7.58 12.17 21.77
C PRO A 231 -9.12 12.09 21.62
N ASP A 232 -9.69 13.04 20.89
CA ASP A 232 -11.10 13.18 20.58
C ASP A 232 -11.55 12.40 19.34
N GLU A 233 -10.62 11.75 18.64
CA GLU A 233 -10.93 10.88 17.52
C GLU A 233 -11.82 9.71 17.96
N THR A 234 -12.72 9.28 17.08
CA THR A 234 -13.61 8.15 17.35
C THR A 234 -12.82 6.84 17.46
N CYS A 235 -13.23 5.93 18.35
CA CYS A 235 -12.60 4.60 18.47
C CYS A 235 -12.60 3.84 17.14
N ALA A 236 -13.66 3.97 16.34
CA ALA A 236 -13.76 3.38 15.00
C ALA A 236 -12.67 3.91 14.07
N ASN A 237 -12.49 5.23 13.97
CA ASN A 237 -11.48 5.80 13.10
C ASN A 237 -10.06 5.55 13.64
N ALA A 238 -9.86 5.62 14.95
CA ALA A 238 -8.59 5.27 15.58
C ALA A 238 -8.16 3.82 15.26
N PHE A 239 -9.11 2.87 15.28
CA PHE A 239 -8.86 1.51 14.81
C PHE A 239 -8.45 1.49 13.33
N ARG A 240 -9.18 2.18 12.44
CA ARG A 240 -8.84 2.24 11.00
C ARG A 240 -7.44 2.78 10.78
N ILE A 241 -7.10 3.90 11.41
CA ILE A 241 -5.77 4.53 11.33
C ILE A 241 -4.69 3.52 11.75
N ALA A 242 -4.84 2.90 12.92
CA ALA A 242 -3.87 1.92 13.43
C ALA A 242 -3.76 0.68 12.51
N ALA A 243 -4.89 0.16 12.04
CA ALA A 243 -4.95 -1.01 11.16
C ALA A 243 -4.34 -0.71 9.79
N ARG A 244 -4.67 0.41 9.15
CA ARG A 244 -4.07 0.86 7.88
C ARG A 244 -2.55 0.98 7.99
N ASN A 245 -2.04 1.59 9.05
CA ASN A 245 -0.59 1.69 9.29
C ASN A 245 0.07 0.30 9.42
N CYS A 246 -0.58 -0.64 10.13
CA CYS A 246 -0.09 -2.01 10.23
C CYS A 246 -0.12 -2.74 8.87
N LEU A 247 -1.21 -2.59 8.10
CA LEU A 247 -1.34 -3.19 6.77
C LEU A 247 -0.29 -2.63 5.80
N ARG A 248 -0.04 -1.31 5.83
CA ARG A 248 1.04 -0.67 5.05
C ARG A 248 2.40 -1.30 5.39
N GLN A 249 2.72 -1.47 6.68
CA GLN A 249 3.97 -2.10 7.09
C GLN A 249 4.10 -3.54 6.56
N VAL A 250 3.01 -4.31 6.56
CA VAL A 250 3.03 -5.68 6.00
C VAL A 250 3.26 -5.66 4.50
N LEU A 251 2.55 -4.80 3.77
CA LEU A 251 2.63 -4.71 2.31
C LEU A 251 3.98 -4.16 1.83
N ALA A 252 4.51 -3.11 2.47
CA ALA A 252 5.77 -2.48 2.10
C ALA A 252 6.98 -3.43 2.25
N ASN A 253 6.91 -4.42 3.14
CA ASN A 253 7.97 -5.41 3.36
C ASN A 253 7.78 -6.72 2.59
N LEU A 254 6.71 -6.84 1.78
CA LEU A 254 6.39 -8.08 1.07
C LEU A 254 7.47 -8.44 0.04
N HIS A 255 7.92 -7.46 -0.75
CA HIS A 255 8.95 -7.69 -1.77
C HIS A 255 10.26 -8.16 -1.14
N GLY A 256 10.83 -7.39 -0.20
CA GLY A 256 12.05 -7.78 0.51
C GLY A 256 11.94 -9.13 1.23
N THR A 257 10.77 -9.46 1.79
CA THR A 257 10.53 -10.79 2.41
C THR A 257 10.65 -11.91 1.37
N ARG A 258 10.07 -11.72 0.18
CA ARG A 258 10.15 -12.69 -0.93
C ARG A 258 11.56 -12.81 -1.50
N GLU A 259 12.34 -11.74 -1.48
CA GLU A 259 13.77 -11.75 -1.85
C GLU A 259 14.68 -12.36 -0.77
N GLY A 260 14.14 -12.76 0.39
CA GLY A 260 14.92 -13.37 1.46
C GLY A 260 15.62 -12.37 2.39
N LYS A 261 15.25 -11.09 2.36
CA LYS A 261 15.79 -10.07 3.26
C LYS A 261 15.26 -10.29 4.68
N ALA A 262 16.16 -10.64 5.61
CA ALA A 262 15.80 -10.98 6.99
C ALA A 262 15.11 -9.83 7.74
N GLU A 263 15.56 -8.58 7.54
CA GLU A 263 14.95 -7.42 8.21
C GLU A 263 13.57 -7.08 7.62
N ALA A 264 13.35 -7.29 6.32
CA ALA A 264 12.00 -7.15 5.72
C ALA A 264 11.03 -8.15 6.34
N LEU A 265 11.43 -9.43 6.46
CA LEU A 265 10.63 -10.45 7.13
C LEU A 265 10.35 -10.05 8.59
N HIS A 266 11.37 -9.54 9.29
CA HIS A 266 11.21 -9.06 10.66
C HIS A 266 10.18 -7.93 10.74
N GLN A 267 10.26 -6.90 9.90
CA GLN A 267 9.33 -5.77 9.90
C GLN A 267 7.92 -6.18 9.48
N MET A 268 7.78 -7.07 8.49
CA MET A 268 6.49 -7.65 8.10
C MET A 268 5.82 -8.37 9.27
N ARG A 269 6.59 -9.17 10.03
CA ARG A 269 6.12 -9.85 11.24
C ARG A 269 5.76 -8.86 12.35
N VAL A 270 6.52 -7.79 12.53
CA VAL A 270 6.18 -6.71 13.47
C VAL A 270 4.83 -6.09 13.10
N GLY A 271 4.60 -5.78 11.82
CA GLY A 271 3.33 -5.27 11.31
C GLY A 271 2.15 -6.21 11.60
N LEU A 272 2.31 -7.51 11.35
CA LEU A 272 1.28 -8.52 11.65
C LEU A 272 1.01 -8.66 13.15
N ARG A 273 2.05 -8.60 13.99
CA ARG A 273 1.89 -8.63 15.45
C ARG A 273 1.12 -7.41 15.94
N ARG A 274 1.45 -6.22 15.44
CA ARG A 274 0.74 -4.97 15.74
C ARG A 274 -0.72 -5.04 15.27
N MET A 275 -0.97 -5.53 14.06
CA MET A 275 -2.33 -5.74 13.53
C MET A 275 -3.15 -6.66 14.44
N ARG A 276 -2.61 -7.81 14.83
CA ARG A 276 -3.29 -8.74 15.75
C ARG A 276 -3.57 -8.11 17.12
N ALA A 277 -2.63 -7.31 17.63
CA ALA A 277 -2.83 -6.56 18.87
C ALA A 277 -3.94 -5.50 18.72
N ALA A 278 -4.00 -4.79 17.60
CA ALA A 278 -5.07 -3.83 17.32
C ALA A 278 -6.45 -4.51 17.26
N VAL A 279 -6.59 -5.63 16.55
CA VAL A 279 -7.84 -6.42 16.48
C VAL A 279 -8.27 -6.97 17.84
N LEU A 280 -7.32 -7.23 18.74
CA LEU A 280 -7.61 -7.63 20.12
C LEU A 280 -8.02 -6.43 20.98
N LEU A 281 -7.23 -5.36 20.96
CA LEU A 281 -7.41 -4.16 21.77
C LEU A 281 -8.76 -3.51 21.50
N PHE A 282 -9.09 -3.31 20.22
CA PHE A 282 -10.34 -2.75 19.73
C PHE A 282 -11.44 -3.82 19.59
N GLY A 283 -11.26 -5.01 20.16
CA GLY A 283 -12.15 -6.14 19.93
C GLY A 283 -13.61 -5.88 20.26
N GLU A 284 -13.89 -5.02 21.25
CA GLU A 284 -15.25 -4.60 21.61
C GLU A 284 -15.83 -3.58 20.62
N VAL A 285 -14.99 -2.84 19.90
CA VAL A 285 -15.36 -1.82 18.90
C VAL A 285 -15.64 -2.49 17.55
N VAL A 286 -14.79 -3.44 17.15
CA VAL A 286 -14.88 -4.13 15.85
C VAL A 286 -15.59 -5.49 15.93
N ASP A 287 -16.40 -5.68 16.95
CA ASP A 287 -17.10 -6.95 17.17
C ASP A 287 -18.10 -7.22 16.04
N SER A 288 -17.88 -8.31 15.33
CA SER A 288 -18.63 -8.66 14.13
C SER A 288 -18.46 -10.15 13.78
N PRO A 289 -19.41 -10.77 13.06
CA PRO A 289 -19.29 -12.16 12.60
C PRO A 289 -18.06 -12.43 11.72
N GLN A 290 -17.53 -11.39 11.05
CA GLN A 290 -16.34 -11.49 10.20
C GLN A 290 -15.02 -11.56 11.00
N ARG A 291 -14.99 -10.99 12.21
CA ARG A 291 -13.76 -10.86 13.02
C ARG A 291 -13.03 -12.18 13.29
N PRO A 292 -13.70 -13.30 13.67
CA PRO A 292 -13.01 -14.58 13.88
C PRO A 292 -12.29 -15.10 12.63
N ARG A 293 -12.89 -14.93 11.43
CA ARG A 293 -12.27 -15.32 10.16
C ARG A 293 -11.02 -14.49 9.89
N ILE A 294 -11.10 -13.17 10.07
CA ILE A 294 -9.93 -12.28 9.90
C ILE A 294 -8.82 -12.64 10.89
N ALA A 295 -9.16 -12.90 12.16
CA ALA A 295 -8.20 -13.31 13.16
C ALA A 295 -7.51 -14.65 12.81
N ALA A 296 -8.24 -15.59 12.22
CA ALA A 296 -7.71 -16.87 11.76
C ALA A 296 -6.72 -16.70 10.60
N GLU A 297 -7.03 -15.85 9.61
CA GLU A 297 -6.11 -15.56 8.50
C GLU A 297 -4.85 -14.83 9.00
N LEU A 298 -4.98 -13.84 9.88
CA LEU A 298 -3.82 -13.18 10.50
C LEU A 298 -2.94 -14.16 11.29
N LYS A 299 -3.55 -15.13 11.98
CA LYS A 299 -2.82 -16.19 12.70
C LYS A 299 -2.10 -17.12 11.72
N TRP A 300 -2.75 -17.51 10.62
CA TRP A 300 -2.15 -18.34 9.58
C TRP A 300 -0.93 -17.64 8.94
N ILE A 301 -1.04 -16.36 8.56
CA ILE A 301 0.12 -15.62 8.02
C ILE A 301 1.24 -15.57 9.07
N ALA A 302 0.91 -15.20 10.31
CA ALA A 302 1.89 -15.05 11.38
C ALA A 302 2.62 -16.36 11.71
N SER A 303 1.98 -17.52 11.61
CA SER A 303 2.62 -18.81 11.91
C SER A 303 3.70 -19.18 10.89
N HIS A 304 3.54 -18.79 9.62
CA HIS A 304 4.54 -19.08 8.58
C HIS A 304 5.77 -18.19 8.72
N LEU A 305 5.58 -16.93 9.14
CA LEU A 305 6.68 -15.98 9.35
C LEU A 305 7.36 -16.14 10.71
N GLY A 306 6.64 -16.63 11.72
CA GLY A 306 7.15 -16.80 13.08
C GLY A 306 8.33 -17.77 13.16
N THR A 307 8.18 -18.95 12.56
CA THR A 307 9.22 -20.00 12.57
C THR A 307 10.55 -19.52 12.03
N ALA A 308 10.55 -18.74 10.92
CA ALA A 308 11.78 -18.22 10.33
C ALA A 308 12.50 -17.28 11.29
N ARG A 309 11.76 -16.36 11.93
CA ARG A 309 12.36 -15.41 12.87
C ARG A 309 12.81 -16.06 14.17
N ASP A 310 12.07 -17.01 14.70
CA ASP A 310 12.44 -17.70 15.95
C ASP A 310 13.77 -18.44 15.75
N LEU A 311 13.97 -19.05 14.58
CA LEU A 311 15.23 -19.70 14.22
C LEU A 311 16.35 -18.69 13.91
N ASP A 312 16.06 -17.52 13.34
CA ASP A 312 17.05 -16.44 13.19
C ASP A 312 17.58 -15.98 14.55
N VAL A 313 16.68 -15.72 15.50
CA VAL A 313 17.04 -15.31 16.87
C VAL A 313 17.78 -16.42 17.60
N PHE A 314 17.31 -17.67 17.50
CA PHE A 314 18.02 -18.81 18.09
C PHE A 314 19.44 -18.96 17.53
N SER A 315 19.60 -18.75 16.22
CA SER A 315 20.89 -18.79 15.55
C SER A 315 21.83 -17.66 15.98
N SER A 316 21.33 -16.43 16.11
CA SER A 316 22.16 -15.27 16.46
C SER A 316 22.48 -15.17 17.95
N ASP A 317 21.51 -15.48 18.81
CA ASP A 317 21.58 -15.16 20.24
C ASP A 317 22.05 -16.36 21.07
N ILE A 318 21.91 -17.58 20.54
CA ILE A 318 22.28 -18.82 21.24
C ILE A 318 23.37 -19.57 20.47
N VAL A 319 23.13 -19.96 19.22
CA VAL A 319 24.07 -20.83 18.49
C VAL A 319 25.40 -20.13 18.20
N ALA A 320 25.38 -18.93 17.62
CA ALA A 320 26.61 -18.23 17.22
C ALA A 320 27.54 -17.91 18.42
N PRO A 321 27.05 -17.41 19.57
CA PRO A 321 27.89 -17.21 20.76
C PRO A 321 28.54 -18.49 21.25
N HIS A 322 27.79 -19.60 21.33
CA HIS A 322 28.34 -20.88 21.79
C HIS A 322 29.31 -21.51 20.78
N ARG A 323 29.10 -21.30 19.47
CA ARG A 323 30.09 -21.71 18.43
C ARG A 323 31.39 -20.93 18.54
N ALA A 324 31.33 -19.65 18.92
CA ALA A 324 32.51 -18.84 19.15
C ALA A 324 33.27 -19.28 20.42
N GLU A 325 32.55 -19.65 21.48
CA GLU A 325 33.13 -20.15 22.74
C GLU A 325 33.70 -21.57 22.61
N TYR A 326 33.04 -22.44 21.82
CA TYR A 326 33.39 -23.85 21.62
C TYR A 326 33.59 -24.19 20.13
N PRO A 327 34.65 -23.67 19.47
CA PRO A 327 34.81 -23.77 18.01
C PRO A 327 35.02 -25.20 17.48
N ASP A 328 35.69 -26.05 18.26
CA ASP A 328 36.01 -27.44 17.88
C ASP A 328 35.01 -28.48 18.42
N ASP A 329 33.97 -28.05 19.14
CA ASP A 329 32.96 -28.97 19.67
C ASP A 329 32.06 -29.53 18.55
N PRO A 330 32.05 -30.85 18.32
CA PRO A 330 31.27 -31.46 17.24
C PRO A 330 29.76 -31.41 17.48
N GLY A 331 29.32 -31.34 18.73
CA GLY A 331 27.92 -31.19 19.11
C GLY A 331 27.38 -29.82 18.72
N TRP A 332 28.09 -28.75 19.07
CA TRP A 332 27.70 -27.40 18.66
C TRP A 332 27.74 -27.20 17.15
N LYS A 333 28.72 -27.79 16.45
CA LYS A 333 28.74 -27.80 14.98
C LYS A 333 27.49 -28.48 14.39
N ALA A 334 27.09 -29.63 14.94
CA ALA A 334 25.88 -30.33 14.49
C ALA A 334 24.60 -29.51 14.76
N VAL A 335 24.54 -28.79 15.88
CA VAL A 335 23.43 -27.86 16.18
C VAL A 335 23.38 -26.72 15.15
N GLU A 336 24.52 -26.09 14.86
CA GLU A 336 24.63 -25.02 13.86
C GLU A 336 24.16 -25.48 12.48
N ASP A 337 24.63 -26.65 12.02
CA ASP A 337 24.22 -27.21 10.74
C ASP A 337 22.70 -27.49 10.69
N ARG A 338 22.13 -28.02 11.78
CA ARG A 338 20.68 -28.30 11.86
C ARG A 338 19.84 -27.03 11.91
N VAL A 339 20.30 -26.00 12.61
CA VAL A 339 19.62 -24.70 12.69
C VAL A 339 19.69 -24.00 11.33
N ARG A 340 20.84 -24.05 10.64
CA ARG A 340 20.99 -23.50 9.28
C ARG A 340 19.99 -24.13 8.31
N GLU A 341 19.86 -25.46 8.32
CA GLU A 341 18.87 -26.16 7.47
C GLU A 341 17.43 -25.79 7.84
N ALA A 342 17.11 -25.78 9.14
CA ALA A 342 15.77 -25.40 9.61
C ALA A 342 15.41 -23.95 9.22
N ARG A 343 16.37 -23.01 9.31
CA ARG A 343 16.20 -21.62 8.86
C ARG A 343 15.92 -21.55 7.37
N ALA A 344 16.68 -22.26 6.56
CA ALA A 344 16.48 -22.31 5.11
C ALA A 344 15.09 -22.86 4.76
N GLN A 345 14.62 -23.90 5.46
CA GLN A 345 13.27 -24.45 5.30
C GLN A 345 12.18 -23.44 5.70
N ALA A 346 12.33 -22.80 6.86
CA ALA A 346 11.37 -21.81 7.34
C ALA A 346 11.31 -20.58 6.43
N GLN A 347 12.44 -20.12 5.90
CA GLN A 347 12.49 -19.04 4.92
C GLN A 347 11.75 -19.42 3.63
N ARG A 348 11.98 -20.64 3.10
CA ARG A 348 11.24 -21.14 1.93
C ARG A 348 9.74 -21.18 2.18
N ALA A 349 9.31 -21.67 3.34
CA ALA A 349 7.90 -21.71 3.71
C ALA A 349 7.29 -20.29 3.85
N ALA A 350 8.04 -19.32 4.36
CA ALA A 350 7.62 -17.92 4.43
C ALA A 350 7.44 -17.31 3.03
N VAL A 351 8.41 -17.53 2.13
CA VAL A 351 8.34 -17.06 0.73
C VAL A 351 7.16 -17.72 0.00
N GLU A 352 6.98 -19.04 0.14
CA GLU A 352 5.87 -19.76 -0.46
C GLU A 352 4.51 -19.27 0.06
N ALA A 353 4.37 -19.13 1.37
CA ALA A 353 3.14 -18.63 1.99
C ALA A 353 2.81 -17.23 1.49
N THR A 354 3.78 -16.31 1.47
CA THR A 354 3.58 -14.93 0.98
C THR A 354 3.35 -14.87 -0.53
N GLY A 355 3.84 -15.84 -1.31
CA GLY A 355 3.57 -16.00 -2.75
C GLY A 355 2.22 -16.64 -3.08
N SER A 356 1.50 -17.18 -2.10
CA SER A 356 0.27 -17.94 -2.32
C SER A 356 -0.95 -17.08 -2.67
N ALA A 357 -1.92 -17.67 -3.38
CA ALA A 357 -3.22 -17.04 -3.62
C ALA A 357 -3.96 -16.75 -2.29
N ARG A 358 -3.85 -17.65 -1.31
CA ARG A 358 -4.45 -17.46 0.03
C ARG A 358 -3.92 -16.19 0.69
N PHE A 359 -2.62 -15.93 0.65
CA PHE A 359 -2.04 -14.71 1.22
C PHE A 359 -2.56 -13.46 0.53
N ARG A 360 -2.58 -13.44 -0.81
CA ARG A 360 -3.14 -12.30 -1.57
C ARG A 360 -4.60 -12.05 -1.20
N MET A 361 -5.42 -13.10 -1.11
CA MET A 361 -6.84 -12.99 -0.72
C MET A 361 -7.04 -12.58 0.73
N ALA A 362 -6.23 -13.10 1.64
CA ALA A 362 -6.27 -12.69 3.04
C ALA A 362 -5.98 -11.19 3.20
N LEU A 363 -5.06 -10.62 2.42
CA LEU A 363 -4.77 -9.18 2.48
C LEU A 363 -5.87 -8.32 1.83
N LEU A 364 -6.50 -8.78 0.74
CA LEU A 364 -7.68 -8.10 0.18
C LEU A 364 -8.87 -8.16 1.14
N ASP A 365 -9.15 -9.32 1.73
CA ASP A 365 -10.22 -9.48 2.72
C ASP A 365 -9.94 -8.63 3.97
N LEU A 366 -8.69 -8.54 4.42
CA LEU A 366 -8.28 -7.70 5.54
C LEU A 366 -8.47 -6.20 5.22
N GLY A 367 -8.02 -5.74 4.05
CA GLY A 367 -8.25 -4.37 3.60
C GLY A 367 -9.74 -4.04 3.52
N ALA A 368 -10.53 -4.92 2.88
CA ALA A 368 -11.97 -4.75 2.79
C ALA A 368 -12.65 -4.69 4.16
N TRP A 369 -12.22 -5.54 5.11
CA TRP A 369 -12.76 -5.57 6.47
C TRP A 369 -12.38 -4.32 7.29
N ILE A 370 -11.17 -3.77 7.13
CA ILE A 370 -10.77 -2.52 7.78
C ILE A 370 -11.63 -1.34 7.29
N GLU A 371 -11.94 -1.30 6.01
CA GLU A 371 -12.67 -0.18 5.41
C GLU A 371 -14.19 -0.31 5.57
N PHE A 372 -14.71 -1.51 5.29
CA PHE A 372 -16.14 -1.79 5.04
C PHE A 372 -16.63 -3.06 5.75
N GLY A 373 -15.93 -3.55 6.76
CA GLY A 373 -16.37 -4.72 7.51
C GLY A 373 -17.71 -4.47 8.22
N ASP A 374 -18.46 -5.52 8.55
CA ASP A 374 -19.82 -5.40 9.12
C ASP A 374 -19.86 -4.52 10.39
N TRP A 375 -18.74 -4.44 11.10
CA TRP A 375 -18.57 -3.59 12.28
C TRP A 375 -18.77 -2.09 11.97
N THR A 376 -18.52 -1.63 10.74
CA THR A 376 -18.70 -0.23 10.34
C THR A 376 -20.16 0.19 10.22
N HIS A 377 -21.06 -0.79 10.17
CA HIS A 377 -22.51 -0.60 10.11
C HIS A 377 -23.20 -0.97 11.43
N SER A 378 -22.43 -1.36 12.45
CA SER A 378 -22.99 -1.71 13.74
C SER A 378 -23.37 -0.46 14.55
N ASP A 379 -24.49 -0.51 15.26
CA ASP A 379 -24.88 0.53 16.24
C ASP A 379 -24.06 0.45 17.54
N ASN A 380 -22.79 0.05 17.43
CA ASN A 380 -21.92 -0.15 18.57
C ASN A 380 -21.63 1.20 19.23
N PRO A 381 -22.09 1.46 20.46
CA PRO A 381 -21.93 2.76 21.10
C PRO A 381 -20.47 3.07 21.42
N LEU A 382 -19.57 2.08 21.41
CA LEU A 382 -18.13 2.32 21.59
C LEU A 382 -17.47 2.89 20.34
N ALA A 383 -18.00 2.60 19.14
CA ALA A 383 -17.40 3.02 17.88
C ALA A 383 -17.25 4.55 17.78
N GLY A 384 -18.27 5.29 18.22
CA GLY A 384 -18.28 6.76 18.20
C GLY A 384 -17.69 7.44 19.43
N LYS A 385 -17.21 6.70 20.44
CA LYS A 385 -16.61 7.32 21.64
C LYS A 385 -15.22 7.88 21.35
N PRO A 386 -14.80 8.94 22.06
CA PRO A 386 -13.42 9.39 22.04
C PRO A 386 -12.44 8.26 22.38
N VAL A 387 -11.37 8.14 21.60
CA VAL A 387 -10.37 7.08 21.76
C VAL A 387 -9.63 7.23 23.09
N ALA A 388 -9.45 8.45 23.60
CA ALA A 388 -8.78 8.67 24.88
C ALA A 388 -9.48 7.96 26.05
N ASP A 389 -10.82 8.02 26.09
CA ASP A 389 -11.62 7.38 27.14
C ASP A 389 -11.49 5.85 27.06
N TYR A 390 -11.53 5.31 25.85
CA TYR A 390 -11.38 3.88 25.59
C TYR A 390 -9.98 3.38 25.93
N ALA A 391 -8.95 4.11 25.49
CA ALA A 391 -7.55 3.78 25.72
C ALA A 391 -7.22 3.78 27.21
N SER A 392 -7.68 4.80 27.95
CA SER A 392 -7.51 4.87 29.41
C SER A 392 -8.10 3.64 30.11
N ALA A 393 -9.35 3.27 29.79
CA ALA A 393 -10.01 2.09 30.36
C ALA A 393 -9.33 0.76 29.98
N LYS A 394 -8.70 0.67 28.81
CA LYS A 394 -7.96 -0.52 28.37
C LYS A 394 -6.59 -0.62 29.03
N LEU A 395 -5.84 0.49 29.08
CA LEU A 395 -4.50 0.53 29.67
C LEU A 395 -4.54 0.25 31.17
N SER A 396 -5.55 0.76 31.90
CA SER A 396 -5.75 0.42 33.32
C SER A 396 -5.97 -1.08 33.52
N ARG A 397 -6.82 -1.72 32.69
CA ARG A 397 -7.04 -3.18 32.73
C ARG A 397 -5.77 -3.98 32.40
N CYS A 398 -4.95 -3.48 31.47
CA CYS A 398 -3.66 -4.10 31.19
C CYS A 398 -2.70 -3.96 32.36
N ALA A 399 -2.65 -2.79 33.02
CA ALA A 399 -1.77 -2.59 34.18
C ALA A 399 -2.17 -3.46 35.39
N GLU A 400 -3.46 -3.77 35.56
CA GLU A 400 -3.96 -4.66 36.63
C GLU A 400 -3.69 -6.15 36.37
N ALA A 401 -3.41 -6.53 35.12
CA ALA A 401 -3.14 -7.92 34.72
C ALA A 401 -1.66 -8.32 34.80
N TRP A 402 -0.79 -7.38 35.14
CA TRP A 402 0.66 -7.53 35.34
C TRP A 402 0.99 -7.34 36.82
#